data_AF-A0A0R3QVZ5-F1
#
_entry.id   AF-A0A0R3QVZ5-F1
#
_cell.length_a   1.000
_cell.length_b   1.000
_cell.length_c   1.000
_cell.angle_alpha   90.00
_cell.angle_beta   90.00
_cell.angle_gamma   90.00
#
_symmetry.space_group_name_H-M   'P 1'
#
loop_
_entity.id
_entity.type
_entity.pdbx_description
1 polymer ?
#
loop_
_entity_poly.entity_id
_entity_poly.type
_entity_poly.pdbx_seq_one_letter_code
_entity_poly.pdbx_strand_id
1 'polypeptide(L)'
;MAKRDDRIQRAIYNEKSCCDVRLLQMIVYFFNFLFYINSMAFIGLAMWTYTMKYTMIGSLLYSNRYLHSIGLCFVVGLAVFIVASSGCWAILKRKQLLLLLVGTTLYSSYVAYSYSVLVLITMLMELALCIMTYAYVEHLETLCIMTYAYVEHLESNLGTTLLMSVIRDHSERSDISQALQHLHQQGRCCGSQSFEDWRDSVWWQKVNGLAELKQRSFDLVVPDFCCR
;
A
#
# COMPACT_ATOMS: atom_id res chain seq x y z
N MET A 1 6.97 43.90 49.59
CA MET A 1 5.93 43.62 48.57
C MET A 1 6.47 42.79 47.40
N ALA A 2 7.65 43.09 46.83
CA ALA A 2 8.26 42.35 45.71
C ALA A 2 8.30 40.81 45.83
N LYS A 3 8.67 40.25 47.00
CA LYS A 3 8.76 38.78 47.22
C LYS A 3 7.39 38.05 47.23
N ARG A 4 6.27 38.79 47.29
CA ARG A 4 4.90 38.25 47.23
C ARG A 4 4.41 38.18 45.77
N ASP A 5 4.71 39.21 44.96
CA ASP A 5 4.44 39.20 43.52
C ASP A 5 5.18 38.06 42.81
N ASP A 6 6.46 37.84 43.10
CA ASP A 6 7.24 36.73 42.48
C ASP A 6 6.69 35.33 42.77
N ARG A 7 5.94 35.15 43.87
CA ARG A 7 5.29 33.87 44.19
C ARG A 7 3.96 33.72 43.47
N ILE A 8 3.20 34.80 43.34
CA ILE A 8 1.94 34.82 42.59
C ILE A 8 2.23 34.62 41.10
N GLN A 9 3.23 35.31 40.55
CA GLN A 9 3.67 35.16 39.15
C GLN A 9 4.11 33.73 38.84
N ARG A 10 4.87 33.08 39.74
CA ARG A 10 5.28 31.67 39.58
C ARG A 10 4.13 30.68 39.68
N ALA A 11 3.15 30.93 40.55
CA ALA A 11 1.96 30.08 40.66
C ALA A 11 1.12 30.17 39.38
N ILE A 12 0.89 31.37 38.86
CA ILE A 12 0.16 31.60 37.59
C ILE A 12 0.91 30.98 36.41
N TYR A 13 2.25 31.08 36.37
CA TYR A 13 3.08 30.44 35.34
C TYR A 13 2.99 28.92 35.38
N ASN A 14 3.06 28.30 36.57
CA ASN A 14 2.93 26.86 36.74
C ASN A 14 1.54 26.34 36.35
N GLU A 15 0.48 27.08 36.65
CA GLU A 15 -0.90 26.70 36.31
C GLU A 15 -1.14 26.75 34.80
N LYS A 16 -0.66 27.81 34.12
CA LYS A 16 -0.69 27.89 32.65
C LYS A 16 0.15 26.80 31.99
N SER A 17 1.37 26.55 32.48
CA SER A 17 2.25 25.49 31.97
C SER A 17 1.61 24.11 32.11
N CYS A 18 0.90 23.82 33.22
CA CYS A 18 0.14 22.58 33.38
C CYS A 18 -0.99 22.43 32.35
N CYS A 19 -1.71 23.51 32.04
CA CYS A 19 -2.82 23.48 31.09
C CYS A 19 -2.33 23.25 29.65
N ASP A 20 -1.27 23.95 29.25
CA ASP A 20 -0.66 23.83 27.93
C ASP A 20 -0.07 22.43 27.69
N VAL A 21 0.60 21.87 28.69
CA VAL A 21 1.13 20.49 28.62
C VAL A 21 0.01 19.44 28.50
N ARG A 22 -1.15 19.67 29.13
CA ARG A 22 -2.32 18.78 28.99
C ARG A 22 -2.97 18.88 27.62
N LEU A 23 -3.09 20.10 27.06
CA LEU A 23 -3.61 20.32 25.71
C LEU A 23 -2.73 19.65 24.66
N LEU A 24 -1.41 19.86 24.75
CA LEU A 24 -0.44 19.24 23.84
C LEU A 24 -0.53 17.71 23.86
N GLN A 25 -0.67 17.09 25.03
CA GLN A 25 -0.86 15.64 25.15
C GLN A 25 -2.14 15.15 24.45
N MET A 26 -3.24 15.89 24.58
CA MET A 26 -4.51 15.53 23.95
C MET A 26 -4.41 15.59 22.41
N ILE A 27 -3.75 16.62 21.89
CA ILE A 27 -3.52 16.78 20.45
C ILE A 27 -2.61 15.67 19.92
N VAL A 28 -1.48 15.40 20.59
CA VAL A 28 -0.54 14.35 20.16
C VAL A 28 -1.18 12.96 20.22
N TYR A 29 -2.02 12.69 21.22
CA TYR A 29 -2.78 11.43 21.29
C TYR A 29 -3.75 11.30 20.11
N PHE A 30 -4.49 12.35 19.78
CA PHE A 30 -5.44 12.35 18.67
C PHE A 30 -4.76 12.08 17.31
N PHE A 31 -3.66 12.77 17.01
CA PHE A 31 -2.93 12.53 15.75
C PHE A 31 -2.28 11.15 15.69
N ASN A 32 -1.68 10.67 16.79
CA ASN A 32 -1.16 9.30 16.83
C ASN A 32 -2.26 8.26 16.61
N PHE A 33 -3.46 8.49 17.14
CA PHE A 33 -4.61 7.62 16.89
C PHE A 33 -5.04 7.62 15.42
N LEU A 34 -5.02 8.78 14.75
CA LEU A 34 -5.27 8.85 13.31
C LEU A 34 -4.20 8.09 12.51
N PHE A 35 -2.92 8.27 12.84
CA PHE A 35 -1.83 7.53 12.18
C PHE A 35 -1.90 6.02 12.41
N TYR A 36 -2.36 5.61 13.60
CA TYR A 36 -2.60 4.21 13.93
C TYR A 36 -3.66 3.58 13.00
N ILE A 37 -4.82 4.24 12.83
CA ILE A 37 -5.87 3.75 11.93
C ILE A 37 -5.40 3.74 10.47
N ASN A 38 -4.72 4.79 10.02
CA ASN A 38 -4.19 4.86 8.65
C ASN A 38 -3.18 3.73 8.39
N SER A 39 -2.32 3.43 9.36
CA SER A 39 -1.33 2.34 9.22
C SER A 39 -2.01 0.97 9.14
N MET A 40 -3.04 0.73 9.94
CA MET A 40 -3.84 -0.50 9.84
C MET A 40 -4.52 -0.62 8.47
N ALA A 41 -5.02 0.49 7.92
CA ALA A 41 -5.57 0.51 6.57
C ALA A 41 -4.51 0.17 5.52
N PHE A 42 -3.30 0.74 5.59
CA PHE A 42 -2.22 0.41 4.65
C PHE A 42 -1.76 -1.05 4.73
N ILE A 43 -1.56 -1.57 5.94
CA ILE A 43 -1.23 -2.99 6.14
C ILE A 43 -2.35 -3.88 5.59
N GLY A 44 -3.61 -3.54 5.87
CA GLY A 44 -4.78 -4.23 5.36
C GLY A 44 -4.86 -4.20 3.83
N LEU A 45 -4.64 -3.05 3.21
CA LEU A 45 -4.61 -2.88 1.76
C LEU A 45 -3.46 -3.68 1.12
N ALA A 46 -2.27 -3.66 1.70
CA ALA A 46 -1.13 -4.42 1.20
C ALA A 46 -1.41 -5.94 1.29
N MET A 47 -1.94 -6.41 2.42
CA MET A 47 -2.28 -7.82 2.63
C MET A 47 -3.44 -8.27 1.73
N TRP A 48 -4.49 -7.45 1.59
CA TRP A 48 -5.60 -7.69 0.68
C TRP A 48 -5.12 -7.77 -0.77
N THR A 49 -4.25 -6.84 -1.19
CA THR A 49 -3.72 -6.81 -2.56
C THR A 49 -2.82 -8.01 -2.83
N TYR A 50 -1.99 -8.39 -1.87
CA TYR A 50 -1.17 -9.61 -1.97
C TYR A 50 -2.04 -10.87 -2.09
N THR A 51 -3.05 -11.02 -1.23
CA THR A 51 -3.90 -12.22 -1.23
C THR A 51 -4.83 -12.27 -2.43
N MET A 52 -5.56 -11.21 -2.76
CA MET A 52 -6.57 -11.23 -3.82
C MET A 52 -5.99 -11.05 -5.22
N LYS A 53 -4.97 -10.20 -5.40
CA LYS A 53 -4.44 -9.87 -6.73
C LYS A 53 -3.14 -10.59 -7.07
N TYR A 54 -2.22 -10.75 -6.11
CA TYR A 54 -0.94 -11.41 -6.40
C TYR A 54 -1.06 -12.94 -6.45
N THR A 55 -1.80 -13.58 -5.54
CA THR A 55 -1.93 -15.06 -5.62
C THR A 55 -2.73 -15.54 -6.82
N MET A 56 -3.69 -14.73 -7.28
CA MET A 56 -4.58 -15.07 -8.39
C MET A 56 -4.13 -14.50 -9.74
N ILE A 57 -3.43 -13.36 -9.81
CA ILE A 57 -3.06 -12.69 -11.08
C ILE A 57 -1.55 -12.42 -11.15
N GLY A 58 -0.79 -12.71 -10.08
CA GLY A 58 0.65 -12.46 -10.01
C GLY A 58 1.47 -13.24 -11.04
N SER A 59 0.99 -14.40 -11.49
CA SER A 59 1.60 -15.13 -12.60
C SER A 59 1.49 -14.40 -13.95
N LEU A 60 0.45 -13.57 -14.16
CA LEU A 60 0.33 -12.73 -15.38
C LEU A 60 1.09 -11.41 -15.25
N LEU A 61 1.10 -10.81 -14.05
CA LEU A 61 1.83 -9.56 -13.79
C LEU A 61 3.24 -9.84 -13.24
N TYR A 62 4.01 -10.75 -13.86
CA TYR A 62 5.40 -11.09 -13.49
C TYR A 62 6.36 -9.90 -13.68
N SER A 63 6.09 -8.79 -13.00
CA SER A 63 6.89 -7.59 -12.98
C SER A 63 7.29 -7.36 -11.54
N ASN A 64 8.58 -7.48 -11.26
CA ASN A 64 9.18 -7.25 -9.95
C ASN A 64 8.75 -5.89 -9.35
N ARG A 65 8.45 -4.90 -10.19
CA ARG A 65 8.00 -3.56 -9.77
C ARG A 65 6.69 -3.58 -8.97
N TYR A 66 5.74 -4.43 -9.34
CA TYR A 66 4.45 -4.52 -8.65
C TYR A 66 4.60 -5.12 -7.24
N LEU A 67 5.42 -6.17 -7.12
CA LEU A 67 5.76 -6.78 -5.84
C LEU A 67 6.52 -5.81 -4.92
N HIS A 68 7.49 -5.06 -5.46
CA HIS A 68 8.19 -4.03 -4.71
C HIS A 68 7.25 -2.94 -4.18
N SER A 69 6.25 -2.53 -4.97
CA SER A 69 5.26 -1.53 -4.55
C SER A 69 4.38 -2.03 -3.39
N ILE A 70 3.88 -3.28 -3.47
CA ILE A 70 3.12 -3.91 -2.37
C ILE A 70 4.00 -4.03 -1.10
N GLY A 71 5.25 -4.47 -1.27
CA GLY A 71 6.20 -4.61 -0.16
C GLY A 71 6.51 -3.27 0.52
N LEU A 72 6.70 -2.20 -0.25
CA LEU A 72 6.92 -0.85 0.28
C LEU A 72 5.70 -0.37 1.09
N CYS A 73 4.48 -0.53 0.55
CA CYS A 73 3.26 -0.15 1.26
C CYS A 73 3.13 -0.89 2.61
N PHE A 74 3.46 -2.18 2.64
CA PHE A 74 3.46 -2.97 3.87
C PHE A 74 4.52 -2.50 4.88
N VAL A 75 5.76 -2.30 4.44
CA VAL A 75 6.88 -1.88 5.31
C VAL A 75 6.64 -0.49 5.91
N VAL A 76 6.19 0.46 5.09
CA VAL A 76 5.84 1.81 5.55
C VAL A 76 4.68 1.76 6.55
N GLY A 77 3.61 1.00 6.24
CA GLY A 77 2.49 0.80 7.16
C GLY A 77 2.92 0.20 8.51
N LEU A 78 3.80 -0.79 8.50
CA LEU A 78 4.33 -1.41 9.73
C LEU A 78 5.19 -0.45 10.55
N ALA A 79 6.04 0.33 9.90
CA ALA A 79 6.89 1.33 10.57
C ALA A 79 6.03 2.39 11.28
N VAL A 80 5.04 2.96 10.58
CA VAL A 80 4.14 3.98 11.15
C VAL A 80 3.26 3.39 12.27
N PHE A 81 2.82 2.13 12.14
CA PHE A 81 2.09 1.42 13.19
C PHE A 81 2.89 1.30 14.50
N ILE A 82 4.19 0.99 14.41
CA ILE A 82 5.08 0.89 15.58
C ILE A 82 5.25 2.27 16.23
N VAL A 83 5.49 3.31 15.43
CA VAL A 83 5.63 4.69 15.92
C VAL A 83 4.35 5.15 16.62
N ALA A 84 3.19 4.98 15.99
CA ALA A 84 1.90 5.38 16.56
C ALA A 84 1.56 4.62 17.85
N SER A 85 1.83 3.30 17.88
CA SER A 85 1.63 2.47 19.08
C SER A 85 2.50 2.94 20.24
N SER A 86 3.78 3.24 19.97
CA SER A 86 4.72 3.77 20.97
C SER A 86 4.28 5.14 21.49
N GLY A 87 3.73 6.01 20.64
CA GLY A 87 3.18 7.32 21.02
C GLY A 87 1.96 7.20 21.95
N CYS A 88 1.05 6.28 21.65
CA CYS A 88 -0.10 6.00 22.52
C CYS A 88 0.34 5.45 23.90
N TRP A 89 1.29 4.51 23.93
CA TRP A 89 1.82 3.97 25.20
C TRP A 89 2.55 5.00 26.05
N ALA A 90 3.29 5.93 25.42
CA ALA A 90 4.00 7.00 26.12
C ALA A 90 3.05 7.96 26.87
N ILE A 91 1.85 8.20 26.33
CA ILE A 91 0.87 9.13 26.92
C ILE A 91 0.04 8.46 28.02
N LEU A 92 -0.39 7.20 27.83
CA LEU A 92 -1.26 6.49 28.78
C LEU A 92 -0.60 6.25 30.15
N LYS A 93 0.72 6.05 30.21
CA LYS A 93 1.45 5.79 31.46
C LYS A 93 1.65 7.02 32.37
N ARG A 94 1.32 8.25 31.92
CA ARG A 94 1.47 9.47 32.75
C ARG A 94 0.46 9.60 33.90
N LYS A 95 -0.62 8.82 33.92
CA LYS A 95 -1.67 8.94 34.98
C LYS A 95 -1.30 8.27 36.32
N GLN A 96 -0.23 7.47 36.41
CA GLN A 96 0.16 6.73 37.64
C GLN A 96 1.35 7.34 38.42
N LEU A 97 1.81 8.54 38.05
CA LEU A 97 3.10 9.10 38.49
C LEU A 97 3.02 9.90 39.80
N LEU A 98 2.70 9.23 40.92
CA LEU A 98 3.05 9.74 42.25
C LEU A 98 3.73 8.70 43.17
N LEU A 99 3.90 7.43 42.76
CA LEU A 99 4.42 6.38 43.67
C LEU A 99 5.48 5.39 43.13
N LEU A 100 5.98 5.48 41.90
CA LEU A 100 6.94 4.49 41.36
C LEU A 100 8.08 5.14 40.57
N LEU A 101 9.01 5.78 41.29
CA LEU A 101 9.94 6.79 40.76
C LEU A 101 11.38 6.32 40.48
N VAL A 102 11.72 5.02 40.54
CA VAL A 102 13.14 4.60 40.43
C VAL A 102 13.45 3.60 39.30
N GLY A 103 12.50 2.76 38.84
CA GLY A 103 12.78 1.75 37.79
C GLY A 103 12.22 2.04 36.39
N THR A 104 11.16 2.84 36.28
CA THR A 104 10.39 3.07 35.03
C THR A 104 10.75 4.37 34.31
N THR A 105 11.51 5.25 34.96
CA THR A 105 11.92 6.57 34.43
C THR A 105 12.95 6.43 33.31
N LEU A 106 13.90 5.50 33.41
CA LEU A 106 14.86 5.23 32.32
C LEU A 106 14.19 4.64 31.08
N TYR A 107 13.26 3.68 31.24
CA TYR A 107 12.57 3.06 30.11
C TYR A 107 11.63 4.05 29.40
N SER A 108 10.93 4.88 30.18
CA SER A 108 10.06 5.93 29.62
C SER A 108 10.86 7.04 28.90
N SER A 109 12.02 7.45 29.43
CA SER A 109 12.92 8.39 28.76
C SER A 109 13.53 7.81 27.48
N TYR A 110 13.91 6.53 27.49
CA TYR A 110 14.43 5.86 26.29
C TYR A 110 13.37 5.73 25.19
N VAL A 111 12.14 5.33 25.55
CA VAL A 111 11.01 5.22 24.62
C VAL A 111 10.58 6.60 24.07
N ALA A 112 10.61 7.64 24.90
CA ALA A 112 10.35 9.00 24.46
C ALA A 112 11.45 9.54 23.53
N TYR A 113 12.72 9.22 23.82
CA TYR A 113 13.85 9.57 22.97
C TYR A 113 13.77 8.86 21.62
N SER A 114 13.48 7.55 21.60
CA SER A 114 13.28 6.81 20.36
C SER A 114 12.11 7.34 19.54
N TYR A 115 10.98 7.70 20.18
CA TYR A 115 9.84 8.30 19.49
C TYR A 115 10.20 9.65 18.85
N SER A 116 10.88 10.54 19.59
CA SER A 116 11.29 11.84 19.05
C SER A 116 12.26 11.72 17.88
N VAL A 117 13.19 10.77 17.93
CA VAL A 117 14.16 10.51 16.84
C VAL A 117 13.46 9.91 15.63
N LEU A 118 12.55 8.95 15.83
CA LEU A 118 11.78 8.33 14.75
C LEU A 118 10.90 9.35 14.02
N VAL A 119 10.21 10.23 14.77
CA VAL A 119 9.39 11.31 14.18
C VAL A 119 10.25 12.31 13.43
N LEU A 120 11.44 12.63 13.92
CA LEU A 120 12.38 13.50 13.20
C LEU A 120 12.82 12.86 11.88
N ILE A 121 13.17 11.57 11.90
CA ILE A 121 13.55 10.83 10.70
C ILE A 121 12.39 10.76 9.70
N THR A 122 11.16 10.50 10.17
CA THR A 122 9.99 10.48 9.26
C THR A 122 9.74 11.85 8.64
N MET A 123 9.87 12.93 9.42
CA MET A 123 9.77 14.30 8.91
C MET A 123 10.85 14.63 7.86
N LEU A 124 12.09 14.19 8.07
CA LEU A 124 13.17 14.38 7.09
C LEU A 124 12.95 13.57 5.82
N MET A 125 12.44 12.34 5.94
CA MET A 125 12.09 11.49 4.81
C MET A 125 10.91 12.07 4.02
N GLU A 126 9.86 12.53 4.69
CA GLU A 126 8.72 13.21 4.07
C GLU A 126 9.15 14.50 3.38
N LEU A 127 10.02 15.30 4.02
CA LEU A 127 10.58 16.49 3.40
C LEU A 127 11.40 16.15 2.15
N ALA A 128 12.23 15.12 2.19
CA ALA A 128 12.98 14.67 1.02
C ALA A 128 12.05 14.20 -0.10
N LEU A 129 11.01 13.42 0.21
CA LEU A 129 9.99 13.01 -0.77
C LEU A 129 9.22 14.21 -1.33
N CYS A 130 8.88 15.20 -0.50
CA CYS A 130 8.24 16.44 -0.92
C CYS A 130 9.16 17.28 -1.81
N ILE A 131 10.45 17.40 -1.51
CA ILE A 131 11.43 18.11 -2.34
C ILE A 131 11.63 17.38 -3.65
N MET A 132 11.77 16.05 -3.63
CA MET A 132 11.86 15.25 -4.85
C MET A 132 10.61 15.46 -5.70
N THR A 133 9.42 15.30 -5.11
CA THR A 133 8.15 15.54 -5.79
C THR A 133 8.08 16.96 -6.32
N TYR A 134 8.45 17.98 -5.52
CA TYR A 134 8.46 19.39 -5.92
C TYR A 134 9.43 19.69 -7.06
N ALA A 135 10.65 19.16 -7.02
CA ALA A 135 11.64 19.29 -8.08
C ALA A 135 11.17 18.61 -9.38
N TYR A 136 10.46 17.49 -9.28
CA TYR A 136 9.77 16.87 -10.42
C TYR A 136 8.50 17.65 -10.84
N VAL A 137 7.86 18.37 -9.92
CA VAL A 137 6.63 19.17 -10.13
C VAL A 137 6.92 20.55 -10.71
N GLU A 138 8.12 21.12 -10.55
CA GLU A 138 8.52 22.35 -11.27
C GLU A 138 8.52 22.10 -12.80
N HIS A 139 8.71 20.85 -13.20
CA HIS A 139 8.39 20.37 -14.55
C HIS A 139 6.91 20.02 -14.71
N LEU A 140 5.96 20.83 -14.22
CA LEU A 140 4.55 20.50 -13.96
C LEU A 140 3.77 19.82 -15.10
N GLU A 141 4.11 20.07 -16.36
CA GLU A 141 3.54 19.32 -17.50
C GLU A 141 3.97 17.85 -17.49
N THR A 142 5.18 17.57 -17.01
CA THR A 142 5.78 16.24 -16.95
C THR A 142 5.28 15.35 -15.83
N LEU A 143 4.62 15.82 -14.77
CA LEU A 143 4.03 14.89 -13.80
C LEU A 143 2.76 14.23 -14.36
N CYS A 144 1.92 15.01 -15.05
CA CYS A 144 0.74 14.50 -15.74
C CYS A 144 1.18 13.60 -16.92
N ILE A 145 1.98 14.13 -17.86
CA ILE A 145 3.25 13.50 -18.30
C ILE A 145 3.49 12.02 -17.96
N MET A 146 4.29 11.85 -16.92
CA MET A 146 4.83 10.60 -16.43
C MET A 146 3.75 9.72 -15.81
N THR A 147 2.66 10.28 -15.25
CA THR A 147 1.54 9.49 -14.74
C THR A 147 0.75 8.87 -15.89
N TYR A 148 0.43 9.64 -16.95
CA TYR A 148 -0.20 9.08 -18.14
C TYR A 148 0.75 8.12 -18.86
N ALA A 149 2.03 8.48 -18.98
CA ALA A 149 3.00 7.65 -19.68
C ALA A 149 3.25 6.35 -18.91
N TYR A 150 3.19 6.38 -17.58
CA TYR A 150 3.25 5.18 -16.75
C TYR A 150 1.99 4.33 -16.93
N VAL A 151 0.80 4.92 -17.02
CA VAL A 151 -0.44 4.19 -17.30
C VAL A 151 -0.42 3.58 -18.69
N GLU A 152 -0.02 4.32 -19.72
CA GLU A 152 0.12 3.82 -21.10
C GLU A 152 1.19 2.72 -21.21
N HIS A 153 2.32 2.90 -20.52
CA HIS A 153 3.36 1.87 -20.43
C HIS A 153 2.86 0.65 -19.66
N LEU A 154 2.00 0.83 -18.66
CA LEU A 154 1.39 -0.29 -17.94
C LEU A 154 0.37 -1.02 -18.82
N GLU A 155 -0.49 -0.31 -19.54
CA GLU A 155 -1.49 -0.88 -20.44
C GLU A 155 -0.85 -1.64 -21.61
N SER A 156 0.17 -1.06 -22.24
CA SER A 156 0.90 -1.71 -23.34
C SER A 156 1.68 -2.95 -22.88
N ASN A 157 2.39 -2.87 -21.74
CA ASN A 157 3.06 -4.05 -21.17
C ASN A 157 2.07 -5.12 -20.72
N LEU A 158 0.94 -4.72 -20.14
CA LEU A 158 -0.09 -5.66 -19.70
C LEU A 158 -0.76 -6.34 -20.90
N GLY A 159 -1.12 -5.59 -21.94
CA GLY A 159 -1.72 -6.13 -23.15
C GLY A 159 -0.80 -7.11 -23.87
N THR A 160 0.49 -6.79 -24.02
CA THR A 160 1.45 -7.71 -24.63
C THR A 160 1.68 -8.98 -23.80
N THR A 161 1.75 -8.84 -22.47
CA THR A 161 1.90 -9.99 -21.55
C THR A 161 0.64 -10.86 -21.53
N LEU A 162 -0.54 -10.23 -21.52
CA LEU A 162 -1.84 -10.91 -21.56
C LEU A 162 -2.02 -11.66 -22.88
N LEU A 163 -1.66 -11.06 -24.02
CA LEU A 163 -1.69 -11.71 -25.32
C LEU A 163 -0.80 -12.97 -25.35
N MET A 164 0.45 -12.88 -24.86
CA MET A 164 1.33 -14.05 -24.75
C MET A 164 0.76 -15.12 -23.83
N SER A 165 0.10 -14.73 -22.74
CA SER A 165 -0.52 -15.67 -21.82
C SER A 165 -1.71 -16.41 -22.44
N VAL A 166 -2.49 -15.75 -23.31
CA VAL A 166 -3.61 -16.33 -24.07
C VAL A 166 -3.09 -17.27 -25.16
N ILE A 167 -2.13 -16.81 -25.97
CA ILE A 167 -1.64 -17.56 -27.14
C ILE A 167 -0.90 -18.82 -26.73
N ARG A 168 -0.02 -18.73 -25.71
CA ARG A 168 0.92 -19.80 -25.39
C ARG A 168 0.66 -20.43 -24.03
N ASP A 169 0.70 -19.60 -22.98
CA ASP A 169 0.88 -20.11 -21.62
C ASP A 169 -0.37 -20.74 -21.02
N HIS A 170 -1.56 -20.35 -21.48
CA HIS A 170 -2.83 -20.95 -21.05
C HIS A 170 -2.82 -22.48 -21.17
N SER A 171 -2.22 -23.03 -22.24
CA SER A 171 -2.22 -24.48 -22.50
C SER A 171 -1.09 -25.26 -21.80
N GLU A 172 -0.09 -24.55 -21.25
CA GLU A 172 1.12 -25.13 -20.65
C GLU A 172 1.13 -24.99 -19.12
N ARG A 173 0.58 -23.89 -18.60
CA ARG A 173 0.69 -23.49 -17.19
C ARG A 173 -0.69 -23.34 -16.54
N SER A 174 -0.98 -24.20 -15.58
CA SER A 174 -2.27 -24.23 -14.88
C SER A 174 -2.51 -23.00 -14.00
N ASP A 175 -1.46 -22.42 -13.43
CA ASP A 175 -1.51 -21.21 -12.62
C ASP A 175 -1.92 -19.99 -13.47
N ILE A 176 -1.34 -19.86 -14.67
CA ILE A 176 -1.72 -18.81 -15.63
C ILE A 176 -3.14 -19.04 -16.16
N SER A 177 -3.52 -20.30 -16.43
CA SER A 177 -4.89 -20.62 -16.86
C SER A 177 -5.94 -20.20 -15.82
N GLN A 178 -5.71 -20.50 -14.54
CA GLN A 178 -6.63 -20.11 -13.46
C GLN A 178 -6.70 -18.60 -13.31
N ALA A 179 -5.55 -17.94 -13.39
CA ALA A 179 -5.44 -16.50 -13.29
C ALA A 179 -6.15 -15.76 -14.45
N LEU A 180 -5.98 -16.27 -15.67
CA LEU A 180 -6.64 -15.77 -16.88
C LEU A 180 -8.16 -15.94 -16.79
N GLN A 181 -8.62 -17.10 -16.33
CA GLN A 181 -10.05 -17.34 -16.08
C GLN A 181 -10.63 -16.35 -15.06
N HIS A 182 -9.96 -16.12 -13.92
CA HIS A 182 -10.41 -15.15 -12.93
C HIS A 182 -10.45 -13.73 -13.50
N LEU A 183 -9.44 -13.33 -14.26
CA LEU A 183 -9.36 -12.02 -14.89
C LEU A 183 -10.52 -11.81 -15.88
N HIS A 184 -10.75 -12.76 -16.79
CA HIS A 184 -11.81 -12.68 -17.80
C HIS A 184 -13.22 -12.72 -17.18
N GLN A 185 -13.44 -13.53 -16.14
CA GLN A 185 -14.72 -13.60 -15.43
C GLN A 185 -15.03 -12.32 -14.63
N GLN A 186 -14.05 -11.75 -13.93
CA GLN A 186 -14.24 -10.50 -13.18
C GLN A 186 -14.32 -9.29 -14.10
N GLY A 187 -13.51 -9.27 -15.17
CA GLY A 187 -13.46 -8.19 -16.15
C GLY A 187 -14.57 -8.23 -17.19
N ARG A 188 -15.31 -9.35 -17.30
CA ARG A 188 -16.32 -9.60 -18.36
C ARG A 188 -15.76 -9.30 -19.75
N CYS A 189 -14.53 -9.73 -19.97
CA CYS A 189 -13.78 -9.55 -21.21
C CYS A 189 -13.19 -10.89 -21.65
N CYS A 190 -12.81 -11.00 -22.92
CA CYS A 190 -12.22 -12.22 -23.47
C CYS A 190 -11.07 -11.87 -24.41
N GLY A 191 -9.95 -12.58 -24.24
CA GLY A 191 -8.71 -12.31 -24.97
C GLY A 191 -7.91 -11.16 -24.35
N SER A 192 -6.97 -10.61 -25.11
CA SER A 192 -6.17 -9.47 -24.67
C SER A 192 -6.74 -8.15 -25.19
N GLN A 193 -7.05 -8.09 -26.48
CA GLN A 193 -7.73 -6.97 -27.13
C GLN A 193 -9.11 -7.39 -27.60
N SER A 194 -9.23 -8.61 -28.13
CA SER A 194 -10.50 -9.15 -28.60
C SER A 194 -10.57 -10.67 -28.39
N PHE A 195 -11.79 -11.21 -28.48
CA PHE A 195 -12.02 -12.65 -28.43
C PHE A 195 -11.33 -13.41 -29.57
N GLU A 196 -10.94 -12.73 -30.65
CA GLU A 196 -10.25 -13.33 -31.80
C GLU A 196 -8.80 -13.73 -31.47
N ASP A 197 -8.20 -13.13 -30.44
CA ASP A 197 -6.83 -13.46 -29.97
C ASP A 197 -6.67 -14.96 -29.64
N TRP A 198 -7.78 -15.64 -29.32
CA TRP A 198 -7.80 -17.08 -29.08
C TRP A 198 -7.55 -17.90 -30.34
N ARG A 199 -7.86 -17.40 -31.54
CA ARG A 199 -7.69 -18.12 -32.81
C ARG A 199 -6.24 -18.55 -33.03
N ASP A 200 -5.30 -17.70 -32.67
CA ASP A 200 -3.88 -17.91 -32.88
C ASP A 200 -3.22 -18.67 -31.71
N SER A 201 -4.00 -19.11 -30.73
CA SER A 201 -3.49 -19.81 -29.55
C SER A 201 -3.19 -21.29 -29.82
N VAL A 202 -2.20 -21.81 -29.09
CA VAL A 202 -1.88 -23.25 -29.03
C VAL A 202 -3.09 -24.06 -28.55
N TRP A 203 -3.92 -23.46 -27.69
CA TRP A 203 -5.18 -24.07 -27.24
C TRP A 203 -6.14 -24.29 -28.41
N TRP A 204 -6.36 -23.27 -29.24
CA TRP A 204 -7.27 -23.36 -30.39
C TRP A 204 -6.77 -24.39 -31.41
N GLN A 205 -5.45 -24.45 -31.66
CA GLN A 205 -4.85 -25.49 -32.51
C GLN A 205 -5.11 -26.90 -31.97
N LYS A 206 -4.98 -27.12 -30.67
CA LYS A 206 -5.30 -28.41 -30.01
C LYS A 206 -6.79 -28.76 -30.17
N VAL A 207 -7.69 -27.79 -29.98
CA VAL A 207 -9.14 -28.01 -30.09
C VAL A 207 -9.57 -28.27 -31.54
N ASN A 208 -9.00 -27.54 -32.51
CA ASN A 208 -9.36 -27.71 -33.91
C ASN A 208 -8.73 -28.94 -34.57
N GLY A 209 -7.52 -29.34 -34.18
CA GLY A 209 -6.99 -30.64 -34.59
C GLY A 209 -7.88 -31.80 -34.13
N LEU A 210 -8.56 -31.66 -32.99
CA LEU A 210 -9.58 -32.61 -32.53
C LEU A 210 -10.93 -32.45 -33.25
N ALA A 211 -11.26 -31.26 -33.75
CA ALA A 211 -12.48 -30.98 -34.50
C ALA A 211 -12.43 -31.49 -35.96
N GLU A 212 -11.25 -31.50 -36.60
CA GLU A 212 -11.03 -32.12 -37.91
C GLU A 212 -11.34 -33.62 -37.90
N LEU A 213 -11.01 -34.31 -36.80
CA LEU A 213 -11.39 -35.72 -36.58
C LEU A 213 -12.90 -35.93 -36.41
N LYS A 214 -13.67 -34.87 -36.13
CA LYS A 214 -15.08 -34.94 -35.75
C LYS A 214 -16.03 -34.26 -36.74
N GLN A 215 -15.51 -33.81 -37.89
CA GLN A 215 -16.27 -33.26 -39.02
C GLN A 215 -17.26 -32.15 -38.61
N ARG A 216 -16.79 -31.21 -37.78
CA ARG A 216 -17.54 -30.00 -37.41
C ARG A 216 -17.06 -28.77 -38.19
N SER A 217 -17.97 -27.82 -38.40
CA SER A 217 -17.69 -26.51 -38.99
C SER A 217 -16.61 -25.75 -38.18
N PHE A 218 -15.70 -25.09 -38.90
CA PHE A 218 -14.68 -24.21 -38.34
C PHE A 218 -15.32 -22.92 -37.82
N ASP A 219 -15.97 -23.00 -36.67
CA ASP A 219 -16.44 -21.81 -35.95
C ASP A 219 -15.32 -21.29 -35.04
N LEU A 220 -15.31 -19.99 -34.80
CA LEU A 220 -14.38 -19.37 -33.86
C LEU A 220 -14.73 -19.83 -32.44
N VAL A 221 -14.01 -20.85 -31.95
CA VAL A 221 -14.17 -21.38 -30.59
C VAL A 221 -13.32 -20.58 -29.60
N VAL A 222 -13.93 -20.16 -28.50
CA VAL A 222 -13.26 -19.56 -27.34
C VAL A 222 -13.49 -20.45 -26.10
N PRO A 223 -12.68 -20.32 -25.04
CA PRO A 223 -12.89 -21.07 -23.81
C PRO A 223 -14.24 -20.75 -23.15
N ASP A 224 -14.83 -21.72 -22.45
CA ASP A 224 -16.17 -21.60 -21.85
C ASP A 224 -16.32 -20.40 -20.91
N PHE A 225 -15.24 -19.99 -20.23
CA PHE A 225 -15.27 -18.83 -19.32
C PHE A 225 -15.40 -17.48 -20.04
N CYS A 226 -15.21 -17.42 -21.35
CA CYS A 226 -15.41 -16.21 -22.17
C CYS A 226 -16.87 -15.96 -22.57
N CYS A 227 -17.73 -16.97 -22.53
CA CYS A 227 -19.11 -16.90 -23.05
C CYS A 227 -20.18 -16.72 -21.95
N ARG A 228 -19.81 -16.21 -20.78
CA ARG A 228 -20.72 -15.96 -19.64
C ARG A 228 -20.84 -14.48 -19.29
#